data_AF-A0A7I8CER3-F1
#
_entry.id   AF-A0A7I8CER3-F1
#
_cell.length_a   1.000
_cell.length_b   1.000
_cell.length_c   1.000
_cell.angle_alpha   90.00
_cell.angle_beta   90.00
_cell.angle_gamma   90.00
#
_symmetry.space_group_name_H-M   'P 1'
#
loop_
_entity.id
_entity.type
_entity.pdbx_description
1 polymer ?
#
loop_
_entity_poly.entity_id
_entity_poly.type
_entity_poly.pdbx_seq_one_letter_code
_entity_poly.pdbx_strand_id
1 'polypeptide(L)'
;MEMRVHQPAGHPMPEIAAFVADLKPAFGEWEIDEAIRRGKAGEPTFYACENGRSVGTARPAVTDAFAHDPAHVQASEARQEIPGKESER
;
A
#
# COMPACT_ATOMS: atom_id res chain seq x y z
N MET A 1 28.58 -0.83 -0.18
CA MET A 1 27.88 -2.07 -0.60
C MET A 1 26.90 -1.63 -1.67
N GLU A 2 27.22 -1.80 -2.95
CA GLU A 2 26.28 -1.45 -4.03
C GLU A 2 25.25 -2.58 -4.11
N MET A 3 24.05 -2.33 -3.58
CA MET A 3 22.87 -3.12 -3.90
C MET A 3 22.69 -3.00 -5.41
N ARG A 4 23.02 -4.05 -6.16
CA ARG A 4 22.67 -4.13 -7.57
C ARG A 4 21.17 -4.30 -7.63
N VAL A 5 20.51 -3.15 -7.62
CA VAL A 5 19.06 -3.01 -7.73
C VAL A 5 18.64 -3.81 -8.95
N HIS A 6 17.67 -4.70 -8.77
CA HIS A 6 17.02 -5.42 -9.86
C HIS A 6 16.36 -4.39 -10.77
N GLN A 7 17.12 -3.79 -11.68
CA GLN A 7 16.56 -3.00 -12.77
C GLN A 7 16.03 -4.01 -13.78
N PRO A 8 14.70 -4.09 -14.01
CA PRO A 8 14.19 -4.81 -15.15
C PRO A 8 14.59 -4.01 -16.40
N ALA A 9 15.79 -4.30 -16.92
CA ALA A 9 16.34 -3.70 -18.11
C ALA A 9 15.37 -3.94 -19.28
N GLY A 10 14.66 -2.88 -19.68
CA GLY A 10 13.66 -2.92 -20.76
C GLY A 10 12.24 -2.53 -20.34
N HIS A 11 11.94 -2.35 -19.05
CA HIS A 11 10.64 -1.80 -18.67
C HIS A 11 10.56 -0.31 -19.02
N PRO A 12 9.46 0.19 -19.61
CA PRO A 12 9.30 1.61 -19.94
C PRO A 12 9.29 2.53 -18.72
N MET A 13 9.19 1.97 -17.52
CA MET A 13 9.27 2.63 -16.21
C MET A 13 10.22 1.82 -15.30
N PRO A 14 11.55 1.98 -15.46
CA PRO A 14 12.54 1.12 -14.80
C PRO A 14 12.60 1.33 -13.28
N GLU A 15 12.50 2.56 -12.78
CA GLU A 15 12.58 2.83 -11.34
C GLU A 15 11.33 2.35 -10.61
N ILE A 16 10.14 2.61 -11.17
CA ILE A 16 8.89 2.13 -10.58
C ILE A 16 8.83 0.60 -10.60
N ALA A 17 9.33 -0.04 -11.66
CA ALA A 17 9.34 -1.49 -11.73
C ALA A 17 10.31 -2.12 -10.71
N ALA A 18 11.47 -1.50 -10.47
CA ALA A 18 12.37 -1.91 -9.39
C ALA A 18 11.70 -1.72 -8.01
N PHE A 19 11.05 -0.59 -7.77
CA PHE A 19 10.32 -0.34 -6.53
C PHE A 19 9.20 -1.36 -6.28
N VAL A 20 8.40 -1.67 -7.30
CA VAL A 20 7.37 -2.71 -7.23
C VAL A 20 7.99 -4.08 -6.94
N ALA A 21 9.13 -4.40 -7.56
CA ALA A 21 9.83 -5.65 -7.30
C ALA A 21 10.31 -5.77 -5.84
N ASP A 22 10.68 -4.66 -5.18
CA ASP A 22 11.02 -4.62 -3.77
C ASP A 22 9.79 -4.68 -2.85
N LEU A 23 8.63 -4.18 -3.30
CA LEU A 23 7.36 -4.29 -2.56
C LEU A 23 6.81 -5.71 -2.52
N LYS A 24 6.95 -6.47 -3.61
CA LYS A 24 6.47 -7.86 -3.70
C LYS A 24 6.95 -8.77 -2.56
N PRO A 25 8.26 -8.86 -2.23
CA PRO A 25 8.72 -9.68 -1.10
C PRO A 25 8.36 -9.10 0.27
N ALA A 26 8.10 -7.79 0.38
CA ALA A 26 7.77 -7.14 1.64
C ALA A 26 6.30 -7.27 2.04
N PHE A 27 5.39 -7.16 1.08
CA PHE A 27 3.94 -7.12 1.30
C PHE A 27 3.21 -8.36 0.77
N GLY A 28 3.85 -9.11 -0.11
CA GLY A 28 3.24 -10.23 -0.83
C GLY A 28 3.08 -9.91 -2.31
N GLU A 29 3.50 -10.85 -3.16
CA GLU A 29 3.48 -10.68 -4.61
C GLU A 29 2.04 -10.55 -5.13
N TRP A 30 1.14 -11.39 -4.62
CA TRP A 30 -0.26 -11.41 -5.03
C TRP A 30 -0.97 -10.10 -4.72
N GLU A 31 -0.74 -9.56 -3.53
CA GLU A 31 -1.33 -8.31 -3.04
C GLU A 31 -0.92 -7.13 -3.91
N ILE A 32 0.38 -7.04 -4.23
CA ILE A 32 0.93 -5.98 -5.07
C ILE A 32 0.44 -6.12 -6.52
N ASP A 33 0.44 -7.32 -7.09
CA ASP A 33 -0.04 -7.55 -8.45
C ASP A 33 -1.54 -7.27 -8.59
N GLU A 34 -2.34 -7.62 -7.59
CA GLU A 34 -3.77 -7.33 -7.56
C GLU A 34 -4.04 -5.83 -7.43
N ALA A 35 -3.29 -5.11 -6.59
CA ALA A 35 -3.39 -3.65 -6.49
C ALA A 35 -3.05 -2.97 -7.82
N ILE A 36 -1.98 -3.40 -8.51
CA ILE A 36 -1.61 -2.89 -9.83
C ILE A 36 -2.70 -3.21 -10.87
N ARG A 37 -3.28 -4.42 -10.83
CA ARG A 37 -4.34 -4.84 -11.74
C ARG A 37 -5.60 -3.99 -11.56
N ARG A 38 -6.04 -3.77 -10.33
CA ARG A 38 -7.17 -2.89 -9.99
C ARG A 38 -6.89 -1.44 -10.36
N GLY A 39 -5.67 -0.97 -10.08
CA GLY A 39 -5.17 0.34 -10.50
C GLY A 39 -5.31 0.57 -12.00
N LYS A 40 -4.88 -0.40 -12.81
CA LYS A 40 -5.03 -0.35 -14.28
C LYS A 40 -6.47 -0.45 -14.75
N ALA A 41 -7.36 -1.08 -13.97
CA ALA A 41 -8.77 -1.25 -14.29
C ALA A 41 -9.63 -0.01 -14.01
N GLY A 42 -9.06 1.07 -13.45
CA GLY A 42 -9.81 2.28 -13.11
C GLY A 42 -10.03 2.49 -11.61
N GLU A 43 -9.64 1.53 -10.77
CA GLU A 43 -9.78 1.68 -9.33
C GLU A 43 -8.61 2.51 -8.77
N PRO A 44 -8.84 3.44 -7.83
CA PRO A 44 -7.78 4.29 -7.27
C PRO A 44 -6.94 3.55 -6.20
N THR A 45 -6.44 2.36 -6.55
CA THR A 45 -5.67 1.46 -5.68
C THR A 45 -4.18 1.50 -5.96
N PHE A 46 -3.78 1.83 -7.19
CA PHE A 46 -2.38 1.97 -7.59
C PHE A 46 -2.24 3.06 -8.66
N TYR A 47 -1.26 3.95 -8.47
CA TYR A 47 -0.86 4.96 -9.44
C TYR A 47 0.65 5.17 -9.37
N ALA A 48 1.31 5.17 -10.52
CA ALA A 48 2.72 5.52 -10.64
C ALA A 48 2.95 6.36 -11.89
N CYS A 49 3.90 7.30 -11.82
CA CYS A 49 4.28 8.13 -12.96
C CYS A 49 5.81 8.27 -13.00
N GLU A 50 6.42 7.98 -14.15
CA GLU A 50 7.87 8.05 -14.36
C GLU A 50 8.14 8.48 -15.80
N ASN A 51 9.04 9.45 -16.02
CA ASN A 51 9.43 9.93 -17.36
C ASN A 51 8.23 10.34 -18.24
N GLY A 52 7.18 10.91 -17.64
CA GLY A 52 5.94 11.30 -18.33
C GLY A 52 5.01 10.14 -18.70
N ARG A 53 5.31 8.91 -18.24
CA ARG A 53 4.46 7.73 -18.40
C ARG A 53 3.77 7.42 -17.09
N SER A 54 2.44 7.31 -17.11
CA SER A 54 1.64 6.95 -15.95
C SER A 54 1.01 5.57 -16.08
N VAL A 55 0.95 4.83 -14.98
CA VAL A 55 0.28 3.53 -14.86
C VAL A 55 -0.71 3.59 -13.71
N GLY A 56 -1.91 3.07 -13.95
CA GLY A 56 -2.97 2.99 -12.96
C GLY A 56 -3.80 4.27 -12.84
N THR A 57 -4.69 4.32 -11.87
CA THR A 57 -5.63 5.43 -11.66
C THR A 57 -5.23 6.22 -10.44
N ALA A 58 -4.91 7.49 -10.67
CA ALA A 58 -4.65 8.42 -9.58
C ALA A 58 -5.90 8.54 -8.71
N ARG A 59 -5.72 8.38 -7.39
CA ARG A 59 -6.77 8.79 -6.46
C ARG A 59 -6.94 10.30 -6.58
N PRO A 60 -8.17 10.83 -6.76
CA PRO A 60 -8.36 12.26 -6.75
C PRO A 60 -7.75 12.80 -5.46
N ALA A 61 -6.87 13.79 -5.60
CA ALA A 61 -6.36 14.51 -4.45
C ALA A 61 -7.59 15.03 -3.70
N VAL A 62 -7.79 14.56 -2.48
CA VAL A 62 -8.60 15.30 -1.52
C VAL A 62 -7.83 16.59 -1.28
N THR A 63 -8.09 17.59 -2.12
CA THR A 63 -7.82 18.96 -1.76
C THR A 63 -8.80 19.25 -0.64
N ASP A 64 -8.41 18.95 0.60
CA ASP A 64 -9.11 19.40 1.79
C ASP A 64 -9.05 20.93 1.83
N ALA A 65 -9.90 21.57 1.05
CA ALA A 65 -10.27 22.96 1.28
C ALA A 65 -11.26 23.05 2.44
N PHE A 66 -11.78 21.94 2.99
CA PHE A 66 -12.74 21.95 4.09
C PHE A 66 -12.59 20.74 5.03
N ALA A 67 -11.99 21.03 6.20
CA ALA A 67 -12.21 20.41 7.50
C ALA A 67 -11.97 18.90 7.67
N HIS A 68 -10.84 18.60 8.31
CA HIS A 68 -10.67 17.45 9.19
C HIS A 68 -11.84 17.41 10.20
N ASP A 69 -12.79 16.49 10.05
CA ASP A 69 -13.71 16.12 11.13
C ASP A 69 -13.02 15.06 12.00
N PRO A 70 -12.69 15.36 13.27
CA PRO A 70 -11.99 14.42 14.15
C PRO A 70 -12.87 13.30 14.73
N ALA A 71 -14.10 13.07 14.26
CA ALA A 71 -15.04 12.16 14.92
C ALA A 71 -15.11 10.69 14.41
N HIS A 72 -14.23 10.23 13.50
CA HIS A 72 -14.28 8.81 13.09
C HIS A 72 -13.49 7.89 14.05
N VAL A 73 -14.13 7.52 15.15
CA VAL A 73 -13.70 6.44 16.04
C VAL A 73 -13.86 5.09 15.31
N GLN A 74 -12.75 4.45 14.95
CA GLN A 74 -12.72 3.01 14.67
C GLN A 74 -12.19 2.28 15.91
N ALA A 75 -13.07 1.96 16.84
CA ALA A 75 -12.81 0.96 17.87
C ALA A 75 -13.22 -0.40 17.28
N SER A 76 -12.31 -1.03 16.54
CA SER A 76 -12.45 -2.45 16.17
C SER A 76 -12.15 -3.30 17.40
N GLU A 77 -13.20 -3.87 17.97
CA GLU A 77 -13.13 -4.90 19.00
C GLU A 77 -12.41 -6.15 18.47
N ALA A 78 -11.40 -6.66 19.19
CA ALA A 78 -11.15 -8.10 19.33
C ALA A 78 -10.12 -8.41 20.44
N ARG A 79 -10.66 -8.86 21.57
CA ARG A 79 -10.13 -9.74 22.63
C ARG A 79 -8.70 -10.29 22.50
N GLN A 80 -7.98 -10.26 23.63
CA GLN A 80 -7.10 -11.36 24.04
C GLN A 80 -7.21 -11.60 25.55
N GLU A 81 -7.63 -12.82 25.91
CA GLU A 81 -7.77 -13.35 27.28
C GLU A 81 -6.40 -13.63 27.91
N ILE A 82 -6.28 -13.53 29.24
CA ILE A 82 -5.55 -14.53 30.03
C ILE A 82 -6.16 -14.68 31.44
N PRO A 83 -6.47 -15.92 31.88
CA PRO A 83 -7.13 -16.20 33.16
C PRO A 83 -6.10 -16.35 34.29
N GLY A 84 -6.22 -15.55 35.34
CA GLY A 84 -5.39 -15.62 36.55
C GLY A 84 -6.26 -15.87 37.78
N LYS A 85 -6.00 -17.00 38.44
CA LYS A 85 -6.68 -17.48 39.64
C LYS A 85 -6.33 -16.66 40.90
N GLU A 86 -7.14 -16.88 41.93
CA GLU A 86 -6.85 -16.69 43.38
C GLU A 86 -6.86 -15.22 43.86
N SER A 87 -7.25 -14.85 45.08
CA SER A 87 -7.49 -15.60 46.32
C SER A 87 -8.23 -14.67 47.29
N GLU A 88 -9.27 -15.20 47.93
CA GLU A 88 -9.69 -14.98 49.32
C GLU A 88 -9.20 -13.73 50.10
N ARG A 89 -10.15 -12.87 50.53
CA ARG A 89 -10.43 -12.55 51.94
C ARG A 89 -11.60 -11.58 52.11
#